data_AF-A0A5J4TU75-F1
#
_entry.id   AF-A0A5J4TU75-F1
#
_cell.length_a   1.000
_cell.length_b   1.000
_cell.length_c   1.000
_cell.angle_alpha   90.00
_cell.angle_beta   90.00
_cell.angle_gamma   90.00
#
_symmetry.space_group_name_H-M   'P 1'
#
loop_
_entity.id
_entity.type
_entity.pdbx_description
1 polymer ?
#
loop_
_entity_poly.entity_id
_entity_poly.type
_entity_poly.pdbx_seq_one_letter_code
_entity_poly.pdbx_strand_id
1 'polypeptide(L)'
;LKGMKIYGNSADKAGQSLYVAMTQLAEWCRTGIAGEYVKGNYSDGISNQTELQGIQVDQTTFKYYLSTQINEQQNYLDDYWIADRNEYYVQNSGSDDWLCTSSNPCKTFEASLIMSNINSADAFIVYILQSTSLVNQTFIQQTSTPRIFRNDPLDSTQLSILLIKSVGRFNITGKAVFYLLNFIMESTGYQDIPGIYGLSYQAEININDCQFHMQNAGSQIGKCFVRLNYGGNHIITNLNTKDISSEENIIKVNFNDAGSLSISNSQFENITKIGSYVVGGVINALLTYASNRLDITNCQFTTCKAQNTWGGAVYAEIQNSDAQITLSHTQLIQCEAQKGGGLHIKSSTTGQVVLDNSCEFKQCIATSGNGGGICADLEYSTTQQSLFLIKDVLIQDCQALLSSYEPISTGFGGGIFIGVRGTYNSSTQSLDLKGMKIQGNSAISGGQSLITN
;
A
#
# COMPACT_ATOMS: atom_id res chain seq x y z
N LEU A 1 10.58 -45.84 -9.53
CA LEU A 1 11.96 -45.72 -10.07
C LEU A 1 13.03 -45.60 -8.97
N LYS A 2 12.73 -45.98 -7.71
CA LYS A 2 13.72 -45.98 -6.63
C LYS A 2 14.91 -46.89 -6.99
N GLY A 3 16.12 -46.36 -6.92
CA GLY A 3 17.36 -47.07 -7.29
C GLY A 3 17.70 -47.05 -8.79
N MET A 4 16.92 -46.36 -9.63
CA MET A 4 17.27 -46.11 -11.03
C MET A 4 18.58 -45.33 -11.14
N LYS A 5 19.42 -45.70 -12.12
CA LYS A 5 20.68 -45.04 -12.44
C LYS A 5 20.60 -44.43 -13.83
N ILE A 6 20.73 -43.12 -13.93
CA ILE A 6 20.69 -42.33 -15.17
C ILE A 6 22.09 -41.80 -15.49
N TYR A 7 22.69 -42.27 -16.59
CA TYR A 7 24.04 -41.91 -17.02
C TYR A 7 24.14 -41.88 -18.55
N GLY A 8 24.61 -40.75 -19.10
CA GLY A 8 24.96 -40.65 -20.51
C GLY A 8 23.80 -40.84 -21.50
N ASN A 9 22.55 -40.67 -21.04
CA ASN A 9 21.38 -40.72 -21.90
C ASN A 9 21.23 -39.40 -22.66
N SER A 10 20.57 -39.47 -23.82
CA SER A 10 20.26 -38.29 -24.63
C SER A 10 18.91 -38.45 -25.30
N ALA A 11 18.19 -37.33 -25.42
CA ALA A 11 16.98 -37.22 -26.22
C ALA A 11 17.06 -35.94 -27.07
N ASP A 12 16.52 -35.99 -28.29
CA ASP A 12 16.53 -34.86 -29.22
C ASP A 12 15.69 -33.67 -28.73
N LYS A 13 14.75 -33.90 -27.81
CA LYS A 13 13.77 -32.89 -27.36
C LYS A 13 13.89 -32.55 -25.87
N ALA A 14 13.48 -33.45 -24.99
CA ALA A 14 13.33 -33.19 -23.55
C ALA A 14 13.38 -34.50 -22.75
N GLY A 15 13.70 -34.40 -21.45
CA GLY A 15 13.74 -35.53 -20.54
C GLY A 15 14.84 -36.51 -20.93
N GLN A 16 16.09 -36.02 -20.93
CA GLN A 16 17.26 -36.73 -21.48
C GLN A 16 17.39 -38.15 -20.94
N SER A 17 16.98 -38.37 -19.70
CA SER A 17 16.88 -39.70 -19.10
C SER A 17 15.45 -40.16 -18.86
N LEU A 18 14.53 -39.27 -18.51
CA LEU A 18 13.13 -39.61 -18.25
C LEU A 18 12.20 -38.50 -18.76
N TYR A 19 11.24 -38.90 -19.60
CA TYR A 19 10.09 -38.08 -19.94
C TYR A 19 8.79 -38.80 -19.57
N VAL A 20 7.91 -38.16 -18.80
CA VAL A 20 6.64 -38.77 -18.37
C VAL A 20 5.44 -37.94 -18.86
N ALA A 21 4.51 -38.58 -19.55
CA ALA A 21 3.20 -38.01 -19.89
C ALA A 21 2.11 -38.79 -19.15
N MET A 22 1.59 -38.21 -18.07
CA MET A 22 0.48 -38.82 -17.31
C MET A 22 -0.37 -37.77 -16.60
N THR A 23 -1.64 -38.07 -16.32
CA THR A 23 -2.57 -37.12 -15.69
C THR A 23 -2.26 -36.84 -14.21
N GLN A 24 -1.69 -37.80 -13.47
CA GLN A 24 -1.32 -37.66 -12.06
C GLN A 24 0.19 -37.52 -11.87
N LEU A 25 0.83 -36.71 -12.72
CA LEU A 25 2.29 -36.56 -12.73
C LEU A 25 2.79 -35.94 -11.42
N ALA A 26 2.12 -34.88 -10.96
CA ALA A 26 2.46 -34.19 -9.73
C ALA A 26 2.32 -35.09 -8.49
N GLU A 27 1.22 -35.83 -8.39
CA GLU A 27 0.94 -36.76 -7.29
C GLU A 27 1.97 -37.90 -7.24
N TRP A 28 2.33 -38.43 -8.41
CA TRP A 28 3.37 -39.44 -8.51
C TRP A 28 4.74 -38.91 -8.08
N CYS A 29 5.10 -37.69 -8.51
CA CYS A 29 6.33 -37.02 -8.09
C CYS A 29 6.38 -36.77 -6.58
N ARG A 30 5.24 -36.47 -5.95
CA ARG A 30 5.14 -36.26 -4.50
C ARG A 30 5.03 -37.54 -3.68
N THR A 31 4.97 -38.71 -4.31
CA THR A 31 4.91 -39.97 -3.59
C THR A 31 6.24 -40.22 -2.86
N GLY A 32 6.19 -40.62 -1.60
CA GLY A 32 7.37 -40.82 -0.76
C GLY A 32 7.95 -39.51 -0.22
N ILE A 33 9.26 -39.47 0.02
CA ILE A 33 9.97 -38.28 0.50
C ILE A 33 10.85 -37.74 -0.62
N ALA A 34 10.73 -36.44 -0.95
CA ALA A 34 11.60 -35.74 -1.90
C ALA A 34 11.80 -36.50 -3.24
N GLY A 35 10.69 -36.92 -3.86
CA GLY A 35 10.72 -37.54 -5.19
C GLY A 35 11.32 -38.93 -5.22
N GLU A 36 11.40 -39.63 -4.08
CA GLU A 36 12.04 -40.94 -3.92
C GLU A 36 11.68 -41.96 -5.02
N TYR A 37 10.42 -41.97 -5.46
CA TYR A 37 9.94 -42.91 -6.46
C TYR A 37 10.19 -42.46 -7.91
N VAL A 38 10.67 -41.24 -8.14
CA VAL A 38 10.91 -40.66 -9.47
C VAL A 38 12.40 -40.40 -9.73
N LYS A 39 13.12 -39.84 -8.74
CA LYS A 39 14.43 -39.21 -8.95
C LYS A 39 15.58 -40.15 -9.34
N GLY A 40 15.52 -41.43 -8.98
CA GLY A 40 16.66 -42.35 -9.19
C GLY A 40 17.92 -41.86 -8.46
N ASN A 41 19.03 -41.64 -9.18
CA ASN A 41 20.26 -41.01 -8.69
C ASN A 41 20.37 -39.50 -9.00
N TYR A 42 19.28 -38.85 -9.43
CA TYR A 42 19.21 -37.41 -9.54
C TYR A 42 19.42 -36.76 -8.17
N SER A 43 20.26 -35.72 -8.13
CA SER A 43 20.61 -34.98 -6.92
C SER A 43 20.14 -33.54 -7.07
N ASP A 44 19.24 -33.12 -6.17
CA ASP A 44 18.60 -31.80 -6.20
C ASP A 44 19.68 -30.70 -6.15
N GLY A 45 19.60 -29.71 -7.05
CA GLY A 45 20.57 -28.62 -7.17
C GLY A 45 21.95 -28.99 -7.76
N ILE A 46 22.19 -30.26 -8.10
CA ILE A 46 23.47 -30.74 -8.66
C ILE A 46 23.28 -31.34 -10.05
N SER A 47 22.27 -32.19 -10.22
CA SER A 47 21.95 -32.83 -11.50
C SER A 47 21.38 -31.80 -12.48
N ASN A 48 21.61 -32.02 -13.78
CA ASN A 48 21.03 -31.17 -14.82
C ASN A 48 19.50 -31.38 -14.87
N GLN A 49 18.72 -30.31 -14.71
CA GLN A 49 17.25 -30.35 -14.68
C GLN A 49 16.64 -31.00 -15.92
N THR A 50 17.29 -30.88 -17.08
CA THR A 50 16.80 -31.47 -18.33
C THR A 50 16.75 -33.01 -18.28
N GLU A 51 17.45 -33.65 -17.35
CA GLU A 51 17.44 -35.12 -17.19
C GLU A 51 16.03 -35.68 -16.97
N LEU A 52 15.21 -34.99 -16.17
CA LEU A 52 13.90 -35.46 -15.73
C LEU A 52 12.83 -34.42 -16.08
N GLN A 53 12.00 -34.72 -17.08
CA GLN A 53 10.92 -33.83 -17.51
C GLN A 53 9.59 -34.58 -17.66
N GLY A 54 8.48 -33.85 -17.70
CA GLY A 54 7.19 -34.46 -18.00
C GLY A 54 6.07 -33.45 -18.18
N ILE A 55 4.91 -33.96 -18.57
CA ILE A 55 3.71 -33.19 -18.88
C ILE A 55 2.48 -33.87 -18.27
N GLN A 56 1.59 -33.08 -17.67
CA GLN A 56 0.45 -33.59 -16.92
C GLN A 56 -0.78 -33.90 -17.81
N VAL A 57 -0.59 -34.72 -18.84
CA VAL A 57 -1.67 -35.16 -19.75
C VAL A 57 -1.59 -36.66 -20.00
N ASP A 58 -2.71 -37.29 -20.35
CA ASP A 58 -2.68 -38.71 -20.72
C ASP A 58 -1.94 -38.94 -22.06
N GLN A 59 -1.55 -40.18 -22.31
CA GLN A 59 -0.80 -40.56 -23.51
C GLN A 59 -1.55 -40.26 -24.82
N THR A 60 -2.87 -40.39 -24.84
CA THR A 60 -3.68 -40.13 -26.05
C THR A 60 -3.61 -38.65 -26.38
N THR A 61 -3.83 -37.80 -25.39
CA THR A 61 -3.75 -36.34 -25.51
C THR A 61 -2.34 -35.90 -25.94
N PHE A 62 -1.30 -36.41 -25.29
CA PHE A 62 0.10 -36.10 -25.60
C PHE A 62 0.47 -36.36 -27.07
N LYS A 63 -0.01 -37.48 -27.65
CA LYS A 63 0.28 -37.86 -29.04
C LYS A 63 -0.22 -36.84 -30.07
N TYR A 64 -1.24 -36.06 -29.73
CA TYR A 64 -1.83 -35.08 -30.63
C TYR A 64 -1.33 -33.65 -30.38
N TYR A 65 -0.50 -33.42 -29.37
CA TYR A 65 0.06 -32.10 -29.11
C TYR A 65 1.16 -31.74 -30.10
N LEU A 66 1.14 -30.48 -30.53
CA LEU A 66 2.23 -29.86 -31.27
C LEU A 66 3.44 -29.66 -30.34
N SER A 67 4.63 -29.59 -30.94
CA SER A 67 5.87 -29.37 -30.15
C SER A 67 5.82 -28.06 -29.35
N THR A 68 5.11 -27.04 -29.85
CA THR A 68 4.87 -25.78 -29.12
C THR A 68 4.03 -26.01 -27.87
N GLN A 69 2.93 -26.75 -27.97
CA GLN A 69 2.06 -27.07 -26.83
C GLN A 69 2.77 -27.91 -25.77
N ILE A 70 3.64 -28.85 -26.20
CA ILE A 70 4.45 -29.64 -25.28
C ILE A 70 5.44 -28.74 -24.53
N ASN A 71 6.18 -27.90 -25.26
CA ASN A 71 7.16 -27.00 -24.65
C ASN A 71 6.52 -26.01 -23.68
N GLU A 72 5.29 -25.57 -23.95
CA GLU A 72 4.52 -24.68 -23.07
C GLU A 72 3.99 -25.39 -21.80
N GLN A 73 3.80 -26.71 -21.81
CA GLN A 73 3.13 -27.41 -20.70
C GLN A 73 4.03 -28.37 -19.93
N GLN A 74 5.20 -28.70 -20.45
CA GLN A 74 6.15 -29.58 -19.77
C GLN A 74 6.83 -28.86 -18.59
N ASN A 75 7.18 -29.62 -17.56
CA ASN A 75 7.90 -29.15 -16.39
C ASN A 75 9.09 -30.07 -16.08
N TYR A 76 10.08 -29.55 -15.36
CA TYR A 76 11.09 -30.40 -14.74
C TYR A 76 10.44 -31.17 -13.59
N LEU A 77 10.76 -32.45 -13.46
CA LEU A 77 10.05 -33.28 -12.48
C LEU A 77 10.41 -32.92 -11.03
N ASP A 78 11.61 -32.40 -10.80
CA ASP A 78 12.07 -31.96 -9.48
C ASP A 78 11.25 -30.81 -8.91
N ASP A 79 10.70 -29.97 -9.78
CA ASP A 79 9.77 -28.92 -9.40
C ASP A 79 8.53 -29.44 -8.62
N TYR A 80 8.12 -30.70 -8.82
CA TYR A 80 6.95 -31.28 -8.15
C TYR A 80 7.24 -31.82 -6.74
N TRP A 81 8.47 -32.23 -6.44
CA TRP A 81 8.83 -32.87 -5.15
C TRP A 81 9.66 -32.01 -4.22
N ILE A 82 10.08 -30.82 -4.65
CA ILE A 82 10.60 -29.79 -3.76
C ILE A 82 9.43 -29.27 -2.92
N ALA A 83 9.29 -29.84 -1.72
CA ALA A 83 8.22 -29.50 -0.77
C ALA A 83 8.38 -28.08 -0.20
N ASP A 84 9.62 -27.61 -0.06
CA ASP A 84 9.97 -26.34 0.60
C ASP A 84 10.34 -25.27 -0.44
N ARG A 85 9.46 -25.06 -1.42
CA ARG A 85 9.64 -23.98 -2.40
C ARG A 85 9.26 -22.65 -1.74
N ASN A 86 10.24 -21.78 -1.61
CA ASN A 86 10.05 -20.45 -1.00
C ASN A 86 9.93 -19.33 -2.04
N GLU A 87 10.12 -19.65 -3.32
CA GLU A 87 10.14 -18.69 -4.43
C GLU A 87 9.16 -19.10 -5.53
N TYR A 88 8.34 -18.15 -5.96
CA TYR A 88 7.34 -18.34 -7.00
C TYR A 88 7.45 -17.23 -8.02
N TYR A 89 7.10 -17.51 -9.27
CA TYR A 89 7.20 -16.57 -10.36
C TYR A 89 5.85 -16.42 -11.06
N VAL A 90 5.47 -15.19 -11.36
CA VAL A 90 4.22 -14.85 -12.04
C VAL A 90 4.44 -13.91 -13.23
N GLN A 91 3.67 -14.13 -14.29
CA GLN A 91 3.59 -13.26 -15.46
C GLN A 91 2.22 -13.40 -16.15
N ASN A 92 1.71 -12.33 -16.76
CA ASN A 92 0.38 -12.31 -17.39
C ASN A 92 0.20 -13.30 -18.56
N SER A 93 1.28 -13.67 -19.24
CA SER A 93 1.30 -14.70 -20.30
C SER A 93 1.48 -16.12 -19.78
N GLY A 94 1.59 -16.31 -18.45
CA GLY A 94 1.74 -17.60 -17.81
C GLY A 94 0.45 -18.41 -17.72
N SER A 95 0.52 -19.54 -16.99
CA SER A 95 -0.63 -20.39 -16.68
C SER A 95 -0.68 -20.74 -15.20
N ASP A 96 -1.84 -20.61 -14.56
CA ASP A 96 -2.04 -20.98 -13.16
C ASP A 96 -2.04 -22.50 -12.90
N ASP A 97 -2.01 -23.30 -13.99
CA ASP A 97 -1.83 -24.74 -13.95
C ASP A 97 -0.35 -25.15 -13.82
N TRP A 98 0.58 -24.20 -13.96
CA TRP A 98 2.02 -24.46 -13.85
C TRP A 98 2.52 -24.41 -12.40
N LEU A 99 3.79 -24.77 -12.22
CA LEU A 99 4.46 -24.80 -10.91
C LEU A 99 5.04 -23.45 -10.48
N CYS A 100 4.71 -22.38 -11.20
CA CYS A 100 5.17 -21.02 -10.93
C CYS A 100 6.71 -20.93 -10.81
N THR A 101 7.45 -21.61 -11.68
CA THR A 101 8.92 -21.54 -11.76
C THR A 101 9.32 -20.34 -12.61
N SER A 102 10.59 -19.92 -12.57
CA SER A 102 11.07 -18.84 -13.46
C SER A 102 10.92 -19.19 -14.94
N SER A 103 11.01 -20.48 -15.29
CA SER A 103 10.81 -20.97 -16.67
C SER A 103 9.34 -21.12 -17.05
N ASN A 104 8.50 -21.54 -16.09
CA ASN A 104 7.06 -21.74 -16.24
C ASN A 104 6.30 -20.93 -15.17
N PRO A 105 6.26 -19.59 -15.29
CA PRO A 105 5.63 -18.71 -14.32
C PRO A 105 4.10 -18.77 -14.38
N CYS A 106 3.46 -18.66 -13.22
CA CYS A 106 2.00 -18.66 -13.12
C CYS A 106 1.39 -17.38 -13.67
N LYS A 107 0.10 -17.43 -14.03
CA LYS A 107 -0.58 -16.28 -14.64
C LYS A 107 -0.88 -15.19 -13.61
N THR A 108 -1.39 -15.61 -12.46
CA THR A 108 -1.96 -14.76 -11.42
C THR A 108 -1.41 -15.10 -10.04
N PHE A 109 -1.72 -14.26 -9.05
CA PHE A 109 -1.41 -14.55 -7.65
C PHE A 109 -2.22 -15.71 -7.09
N GLU A 110 -3.38 -16.00 -7.69
CA GLU A 110 -4.32 -17.00 -7.24
C GLU A 110 -3.97 -18.42 -7.68
N ALA A 111 -2.82 -18.63 -8.32
CA ALA A 111 -2.33 -19.97 -8.64
C ALA A 111 -2.31 -20.86 -7.38
N SER A 112 -2.82 -22.09 -7.52
CA SER A 112 -3.07 -22.99 -6.38
C SER A 112 -1.81 -23.26 -5.55
N LEU A 113 -0.65 -23.32 -6.20
CA LEU A 113 0.62 -23.55 -5.52
C LEU A 113 1.05 -22.34 -4.67
N ILE A 114 0.82 -21.12 -5.15
CA ILE A 114 1.09 -19.89 -4.39
C ILE A 114 0.15 -19.83 -3.19
N MET A 115 -1.15 -20.04 -3.41
CA MET A 115 -2.16 -19.93 -2.36
C MET A 115 -2.06 -21.00 -1.27
N SER A 116 -1.63 -22.22 -1.62
CA SER A 116 -1.42 -23.28 -0.62
C SER A 116 -0.21 -23.03 0.29
N ASN A 117 0.76 -22.23 -0.16
CA ASN A 117 2.02 -22.00 0.55
C ASN A 117 2.19 -20.57 1.11
N ILE A 118 1.33 -19.62 0.74
CA ILE A 118 1.43 -18.21 1.19
C ILE A 118 1.44 -18.04 2.71
N ASN A 119 0.92 -19.01 3.45
CA ASN A 119 0.90 -19.00 4.92
C ASN A 119 1.78 -20.09 5.56
N SER A 120 2.75 -20.66 4.82
CA SER A 120 3.76 -21.57 5.37
C SER A 120 4.58 -20.87 6.47
N ALA A 121 5.37 -21.62 7.25
CA ALA A 121 6.27 -21.02 8.25
C ALA A 121 7.53 -20.39 7.61
N ASP A 122 7.98 -20.97 6.49
CA ASP A 122 9.21 -20.61 5.81
C ASP A 122 9.15 -19.25 5.11
N ALA A 123 10.28 -18.85 4.53
CA ALA A 123 10.33 -17.67 3.67
C ALA A 123 9.40 -17.88 2.45
N PHE A 124 8.79 -16.80 1.97
CA PHE A 124 7.91 -16.87 0.81
C PHE A 124 8.02 -15.59 0.01
N ILE A 125 8.41 -15.74 -1.25
CA ILE A 125 8.69 -14.66 -2.19
C ILE A 125 7.95 -14.96 -3.49
N VAL A 126 7.26 -13.95 -4.03
CA VAL A 126 6.73 -13.99 -5.39
C VAL A 126 7.41 -12.92 -6.23
N TYR A 127 8.06 -13.37 -7.30
CA TYR A 127 8.70 -12.59 -8.33
C TYR A 127 7.72 -12.33 -9.48
N ILE A 128 7.58 -11.06 -9.87
CA ILE A 128 6.75 -10.63 -10.99
C ILE A 128 7.69 -10.26 -12.14
N LEU A 129 7.71 -11.04 -13.23
CA LEU A 129 8.66 -10.85 -14.33
C LEU A 129 8.40 -9.56 -15.14
N GLN A 130 7.12 -9.20 -15.32
CA GLN A 130 6.74 -8.00 -16.07
C GLN A 130 5.42 -7.44 -15.56
N SER A 131 4.38 -8.27 -15.62
CA SER A 131 3.04 -7.91 -15.19
C SER A 131 2.29 -9.13 -14.73
N THR A 132 1.38 -8.96 -13.79
CA THR A 132 0.40 -9.97 -13.37
C THR A 132 -0.87 -9.28 -12.89
N SER A 133 -1.87 -10.06 -12.47
CA SER A 133 -3.11 -9.53 -11.90
C SER A 133 -3.47 -10.21 -10.59
N LEU A 134 -4.06 -9.42 -9.70
CA LEU A 134 -4.79 -9.89 -8.52
C LEU A 134 -6.27 -9.83 -8.85
N VAL A 135 -6.86 -10.99 -9.11
CA VAL A 135 -8.24 -11.14 -9.59
C VAL A 135 -9.24 -11.24 -8.43
N ASN A 136 -8.82 -11.79 -7.29
CA ASN A 136 -9.64 -12.08 -6.12
C ASN A 136 -8.91 -11.70 -4.82
N GLN A 137 -9.53 -12.01 -3.67
CA GLN A 137 -8.91 -11.79 -2.37
C GLN A 137 -7.82 -12.82 -2.07
N THR A 138 -6.69 -12.35 -1.57
CA THR A 138 -5.58 -13.17 -1.07
C THR A 138 -5.41 -12.93 0.42
N PHE A 139 -5.35 -13.98 1.24
CA PHE A 139 -5.20 -13.89 2.69
C PHE A 139 -3.75 -14.15 3.13
N ILE A 140 -3.14 -13.15 3.76
CA ILE A 140 -1.80 -13.24 4.33
C ILE A 140 -1.92 -13.18 5.86
N GLN A 141 -1.61 -14.30 6.50
CA GLN A 141 -1.82 -14.55 7.93
C GLN A 141 -0.53 -14.90 8.67
N GLN A 142 0.56 -15.19 7.96
CA GLN A 142 1.84 -15.50 8.62
C GLN A 142 2.42 -14.28 9.33
N THR A 143 2.75 -14.42 10.61
CA THR A 143 3.30 -13.36 11.47
C THR A 143 4.80 -13.52 11.75
N SER A 144 5.37 -14.71 11.53
CA SER A 144 6.77 -15.00 11.82
C SER A 144 7.72 -14.44 10.76
N THR A 145 7.43 -14.73 9.48
CA THR A 145 8.21 -14.29 8.32
C THR A 145 7.32 -13.48 7.36
N PRO A 146 7.86 -12.43 6.71
CA PRO A 146 7.09 -11.63 5.75
C PRO A 146 6.83 -12.39 4.45
N ARG A 147 5.72 -12.06 3.78
CA ARG A 147 5.42 -12.44 2.40
C ARG A 147 5.85 -11.34 1.46
N ILE A 148 6.84 -11.63 0.62
CA ILE A 148 7.50 -10.63 -0.23
C ILE A 148 6.95 -10.75 -1.65
N PHE A 149 6.51 -9.61 -2.21
CA PHE A 149 6.05 -9.50 -3.59
C PHE A 149 6.91 -8.45 -4.29
N ARG A 150 7.65 -8.85 -5.33
CA ARG A 150 8.63 -7.94 -5.93
C ARG A 150 8.87 -8.18 -7.43
N ASN A 151 9.54 -7.22 -8.06
CA ASN A 151 10.01 -7.35 -9.44
C ASN A 151 11.09 -8.44 -9.61
N ASP A 152 11.28 -8.85 -10.86
CA ASP A 152 12.38 -9.69 -11.35
C ASP A 152 12.86 -9.13 -12.70
N PRO A 153 14.17 -9.13 -13.01
CA PRO A 153 15.28 -9.69 -12.23
C PRO A 153 15.68 -8.85 -11.01
N LEU A 154 16.31 -9.50 -10.02
CA LEU A 154 16.68 -8.92 -8.71
C LEU A 154 17.64 -7.72 -8.77
N ASP A 155 18.47 -7.63 -9.81
CA ASP A 155 19.43 -6.57 -10.06
C ASP A 155 18.82 -5.36 -10.77
N SER A 156 17.56 -5.45 -11.18
CA SER A 156 16.81 -4.37 -11.83
C SER A 156 16.05 -3.51 -10.83
N THR A 157 16.03 -2.20 -11.07
CA THR A 157 15.14 -1.24 -10.37
C THR A 157 13.86 -0.97 -11.16
N GLN A 158 13.62 -1.70 -12.26
CA GLN A 158 12.41 -1.54 -13.06
C GLN A 158 11.20 -2.12 -12.32
N LEU A 159 10.12 -1.34 -12.27
CA LEU A 159 8.90 -1.76 -11.60
C LEU A 159 8.16 -2.83 -12.40
N SER A 160 7.68 -3.86 -11.71
CA SER A 160 6.75 -4.84 -12.28
C SER A 160 5.30 -4.45 -12.01
N ILE A 161 4.43 -4.69 -12.98
CA ILE A 161 3.03 -4.25 -12.92
C ILE A 161 2.18 -5.26 -12.15
N LEU A 162 1.40 -4.77 -11.19
CA LEU A 162 0.34 -5.53 -10.53
C LEU A 162 -1.01 -4.89 -10.77
N LEU A 163 -1.82 -5.49 -11.64
CA LEU A 163 -3.20 -5.07 -11.89
C LEU A 163 -4.13 -5.63 -10.80
N ILE A 164 -4.62 -4.78 -9.92
CA ILE A 164 -5.65 -5.10 -8.94
C ILE A 164 -7.01 -4.98 -9.62
N LYS A 165 -7.69 -6.12 -9.83
CA LYS A 165 -9.04 -6.18 -10.38
C LYS A 165 -10.07 -5.67 -9.38
N SER A 166 -11.29 -5.40 -9.86
CA SER A 166 -12.38 -4.82 -9.08
C SER A 166 -12.62 -5.45 -7.70
N VAL A 167 -12.59 -6.78 -7.61
CA VAL A 167 -12.73 -7.53 -6.34
C VAL A 167 -11.39 -7.95 -5.72
N GLY A 168 -10.30 -7.77 -6.46
CA GLY A 168 -8.94 -8.13 -6.07
C GLY A 168 -8.47 -7.34 -4.85
N ARG A 169 -7.88 -8.02 -3.88
CA ARG A 169 -7.31 -7.38 -2.67
C ARG A 169 -6.38 -8.30 -1.89
N PHE A 170 -5.45 -7.71 -1.16
CA PHE A 170 -4.70 -8.39 -0.12
C PHE A 170 -5.39 -8.16 1.23
N ASN A 171 -5.87 -9.23 1.86
CA ASN A 171 -6.36 -9.24 3.23
C ASN A 171 -5.22 -9.69 4.15
N ILE A 172 -4.66 -8.77 4.93
CA ILE A 172 -3.43 -8.98 5.67
C ILE A 172 -3.72 -8.92 7.17
N THR A 173 -3.46 -10.03 7.85
CA THR A 173 -3.42 -10.13 9.33
C THR A 173 -2.02 -10.44 9.85
N GLY A 174 -1.12 -10.90 8.96
CA GLY A 174 0.30 -11.13 9.21
C GLY A 174 1.21 -10.09 8.55
N LYS A 175 2.34 -10.52 8.01
CA LYS A 175 3.39 -9.64 7.47
C LYS A 175 3.49 -9.71 5.95
N ALA A 176 3.48 -8.56 5.29
CA ALA A 176 3.63 -8.45 3.83
C ALA A 176 4.57 -7.31 3.43
N VAL A 177 5.39 -7.55 2.41
CA VAL A 177 6.31 -6.58 1.82
C VAL A 177 6.04 -6.51 0.32
N PHE A 178 5.81 -5.29 -0.18
CA PHE A 178 5.68 -4.99 -1.59
C PHE A 178 6.86 -4.12 -2.02
N TYR A 179 7.61 -4.57 -3.01
CA TYR A 179 8.86 -3.93 -3.40
C TYR A 179 9.00 -3.77 -4.92
N LEU A 180 9.32 -2.56 -5.39
CA LEU A 180 9.51 -2.28 -6.81
C LEU A 180 8.31 -2.68 -7.67
N LEU A 181 7.10 -2.30 -7.23
CA LEU A 181 5.85 -2.61 -7.93
C LEU A 181 5.16 -1.34 -8.45
N ASN A 182 4.59 -1.44 -9.65
CA ASN A 182 3.62 -0.49 -10.16
C ASN A 182 2.22 -1.07 -10.02
N PHE A 183 1.49 -0.62 -9.01
CA PHE A 183 0.12 -1.00 -8.75
C PHE A 183 -0.83 -0.24 -9.68
N ILE A 184 -1.63 -0.98 -10.44
CA ILE A 184 -2.68 -0.43 -11.29
C ILE A 184 -4.03 -0.91 -10.75
N MET A 185 -4.93 0.00 -10.43
CA MET A 185 -6.29 -0.35 -9.97
C MET A 185 -7.30 -0.28 -11.11
N GLU A 186 -8.04 -1.38 -11.31
CA GLU A 186 -9.10 -1.48 -12.31
C GLU A 186 -10.29 -0.56 -11.96
N SER A 187 -10.67 0.30 -12.89
CA SER A 187 -11.69 1.34 -12.70
C SER A 187 -12.97 1.05 -13.49
N THR A 188 -13.57 -0.13 -13.30
CA THR A 188 -14.77 -0.59 -14.02
C THR A 188 -16.10 -0.19 -13.36
N GLY A 189 -16.07 0.51 -12.22
CA GLY A 189 -17.26 0.99 -11.50
C GLY A 189 -16.95 1.38 -10.05
N TYR A 190 -18.01 1.68 -9.28
CA TYR A 190 -17.89 1.91 -7.84
C TYR A 190 -17.50 0.61 -7.11
N GLN A 191 -16.48 0.67 -6.26
CA GLN A 191 -15.88 -0.47 -5.55
C GLN A 191 -15.48 0.02 -4.15
N ASP A 192 -15.91 -0.59 -3.05
CA ASP A 192 -15.70 -0.04 -1.68
C ASP A 192 -14.63 -0.78 -0.86
N ILE A 193 -13.90 -1.71 -1.47
CA ILE A 193 -13.00 -2.62 -0.73
C ILE A 193 -11.55 -2.32 -1.09
N PRO A 194 -10.64 -2.00 -0.15
CA PRO A 194 -9.22 -1.65 -0.38
C PRO A 194 -8.43 -2.59 -1.29
N GLY A 195 -7.37 -2.08 -1.92
CA GLY A 195 -6.39 -2.91 -2.64
C GLY A 195 -5.53 -3.71 -1.66
N ILE A 196 -5.12 -3.06 -0.58
CA ILE A 196 -4.33 -3.63 0.51
C ILE A 196 -5.06 -3.34 1.83
N TYR A 197 -5.47 -4.39 2.53
CA TYR A 197 -6.31 -4.30 3.72
C TYR A 197 -5.63 -4.90 4.95
N GLY A 198 -5.20 -4.05 5.89
CA GLY A 198 -4.75 -4.45 7.23
C GLY A 198 -5.93 -4.74 8.15
N LEU A 199 -6.07 -6.01 8.55
CA LEU A 199 -7.23 -6.56 9.26
C LEU A 199 -6.90 -7.06 10.68
N SER A 200 -5.73 -6.71 11.21
CA SER A 200 -5.30 -7.09 12.57
C SER A 200 -4.27 -6.09 13.08
N TYR A 201 -4.17 -5.91 14.40
CA TYR A 201 -3.08 -5.17 15.03
C TYR A 201 -1.72 -5.88 14.94
N GLN A 202 -1.71 -7.15 14.53
CA GLN A 202 -0.49 -7.91 14.21
C GLN A 202 -0.03 -7.71 12.77
N ALA A 203 -0.82 -7.01 11.94
CA ALA A 203 -0.47 -6.79 10.56
C ALA A 203 0.78 -5.90 10.46
N GLU A 204 1.71 -6.28 9.58
CA GLU A 204 2.87 -5.48 9.22
C GLU A 204 2.87 -5.35 7.70
N ILE A 205 2.75 -4.14 7.19
CA ILE A 205 2.59 -3.89 5.75
C ILE A 205 3.63 -2.87 5.35
N ASN A 206 4.58 -3.32 4.52
CA ASN A 206 5.67 -2.50 4.04
C ASN A 206 5.53 -2.32 2.52
N ILE A 207 5.42 -1.08 2.06
CA ILE A 207 5.37 -0.71 0.64
C ILE A 207 6.60 0.15 0.36
N ASN A 208 7.50 -0.36 -0.48
CA ASN A 208 8.83 0.20 -0.66
C ASN A 208 9.12 0.37 -2.16
N ASP A 209 9.50 1.58 -2.57
CA ASP A 209 9.89 1.90 -3.96
C ASP A 209 8.79 1.54 -4.98
N CYS A 210 7.55 1.94 -4.69
CA CYS A 210 6.37 1.56 -5.48
C CYS A 210 5.71 2.75 -6.18
N GLN A 211 4.91 2.43 -7.19
CA GLN A 211 4.02 3.36 -7.88
C GLN A 211 2.56 2.92 -7.71
N PHE A 212 1.65 3.88 -7.64
CA PHE A 212 0.20 3.60 -7.64
C PHE A 212 -0.54 4.51 -8.62
N HIS A 213 -1.30 3.88 -9.53
CA HIS A 213 -2.00 4.54 -10.62
C HIS A 213 -3.39 3.93 -10.84
N MET A 214 -4.28 4.73 -11.43
CA MET A 214 -5.53 4.24 -11.98
C MET A 214 -5.32 3.62 -13.37
N GLN A 215 -6.04 2.53 -13.69
CA GLN A 215 -5.97 1.92 -15.01
C GLN A 215 -6.34 2.89 -16.14
N ASN A 216 -7.33 3.75 -15.90
CA ASN A 216 -7.76 4.80 -16.80
C ASN A 216 -7.63 6.15 -16.09
N ALA A 217 -6.80 7.04 -16.63
CA ALA A 217 -6.60 8.37 -16.07
C ALA A 217 -7.94 9.12 -15.94
N GLY A 218 -8.17 9.77 -14.78
CA GLY A 218 -9.40 10.50 -14.50
C GLY A 218 -10.64 9.64 -14.25
N SER A 219 -10.52 8.30 -14.22
CA SER A 219 -11.64 7.45 -13.83
C SER A 219 -11.91 7.53 -12.33
N GLN A 220 -13.19 7.44 -11.98
CA GLN A 220 -13.65 7.44 -10.59
C GLN A 220 -13.58 6.02 -10.02
N ILE A 221 -13.04 5.88 -8.81
CA ILE A 221 -13.14 4.65 -8.02
C ILE A 221 -13.71 4.90 -6.63
N GLY A 222 -14.45 3.93 -6.10
CA GLY A 222 -14.92 3.97 -4.72
C GLY A 222 -13.89 3.50 -3.68
N LYS A 223 -12.66 3.16 -4.10
CA LYS A 223 -11.77 2.25 -3.40
C LYS A 223 -10.51 2.95 -2.92
N CYS A 224 -10.14 2.76 -1.66
CA CYS A 224 -8.82 3.16 -1.18
C CYS A 224 -7.72 2.20 -1.66
N PHE A 225 -6.48 2.68 -1.76
CA PHE A 225 -5.33 1.83 -2.06
C PHE A 225 -4.96 1.00 -0.82
N VAL A 226 -4.73 1.67 0.31
CA VAL A 226 -4.36 1.05 1.59
C VAL A 226 -5.38 1.42 2.65
N ARG A 227 -5.89 0.42 3.37
CA ARG A 227 -6.72 0.61 4.57
C ARG A 227 -6.17 -0.18 5.74
N LEU A 228 -5.91 0.49 6.85
CA LEU A 228 -5.38 -0.11 8.08
C LEU A 228 -6.42 0.09 9.18
N ASN A 229 -7.06 -0.99 9.65
CA ASN A 229 -8.30 -0.89 10.47
C ASN A 229 -8.14 -1.10 11.99
N TYR A 230 -6.98 -1.53 12.47
CA TYR A 230 -6.83 -1.89 13.88
C TYR A 230 -5.60 -1.27 14.54
N GLY A 231 -4.43 -1.47 13.96
CA GLY A 231 -3.14 -1.09 14.53
C GLY A 231 -2.07 -1.71 13.65
N GLY A 232 -0.97 -2.18 14.25
CA GLY A 232 0.14 -2.77 13.52
C GLY A 232 1.21 -1.75 13.15
N ASN A 233 2.40 -2.22 12.76
CA ASN A 233 3.52 -1.35 12.43
C ASN A 233 3.71 -1.36 10.91
N HIS A 234 3.42 -0.24 10.27
CA HIS A 234 3.36 -0.14 8.82
C HIS A 234 4.36 0.87 8.30
N ILE A 235 4.92 0.58 7.13
CA ILE A 235 5.89 1.43 6.46
C ILE A 235 5.44 1.64 5.01
N ILE A 236 5.40 2.90 4.59
CA ILE A 236 5.25 3.27 3.19
C ILE A 236 6.42 4.20 2.86
N THR A 237 7.33 3.76 2.01
CA THR A 237 8.48 4.59 1.61
C THR A 237 8.63 4.62 0.11
N ASN A 238 8.96 5.80 -0.42
CA ASN A 238 9.12 6.05 -1.85
C ASN A 238 7.92 5.55 -2.68
N LEU A 239 6.70 5.87 -2.22
CA LEU A 239 5.47 5.64 -2.96
C LEU A 239 5.15 6.86 -3.82
N ASN A 240 5.08 6.67 -5.14
CA ASN A 240 4.68 7.71 -6.07
C ASN A 240 3.25 7.44 -6.57
N THR A 241 2.33 8.34 -6.27
CA THR A 241 0.91 8.24 -6.61
C THR A 241 0.47 9.47 -7.39
N LYS A 242 -0.20 9.28 -8.53
CA LYS A 242 -0.69 10.42 -9.31
C LYS A 242 -1.98 10.18 -10.09
N ASP A 243 -2.65 11.29 -10.40
CA ASP A 243 -3.79 11.37 -11.31
C ASP A 243 -4.98 10.49 -10.89
N ILE A 244 -5.42 10.64 -9.64
CA ILE A 244 -6.47 9.81 -9.03
C ILE A 244 -7.70 10.64 -8.69
N SER A 245 -8.88 10.13 -9.06
CA SER A 245 -10.16 10.62 -8.55
C SER A 245 -10.89 9.47 -7.85
N SER A 246 -11.15 9.60 -6.54
CA SER A 246 -11.76 8.52 -5.75
C SER A 246 -12.77 9.01 -4.72
N GLU A 247 -13.83 8.25 -4.45
CA GLU A 247 -14.75 8.52 -3.34
C GLU A 247 -14.11 8.30 -1.95
N GLU A 248 -12.98 7.59 -1.92
CA GLU A 248 -12.22 7.26 -0.73
C GLU A 248 -10.80 7.84 -0.77
N ASN A 249 -10.12 7.81 0.36
CA ASN A 249 -8.72 8.22 0.48
C ASN A 249 -7.78 7.22 -0.21
N ILE A 250 -6.57 7.62 -0.55
CA ILE A 250 -5.54 6.67 -1.00
C ILE A 250 -5.11 5.79 0.17
N ILE A 251 -4.87 6.41 1.32
CA ILE A 251 -4.44 5.74 2.55
C ILE A 251 -5.44 6.09 3.66
N LYS A 252 -6.05 5.06 4.24
CA LYS A 252 -7.00 5.20 5.34
C LYS A 252 -6.46 4.47 6.57
N VAL A 253 -6.39 5.18 7.69
CA VAL A 253 -5.90 4.66 8.96
C VAL A 253 -7.01 4.81 10.00
N ASN A 254 -7.35 3.71 10.63
CA ASN A 254 -8.21 3.67 11.80
C ASN A 254 -7.52 2.76 12.81
N PHE A 255 -6.80 3.34 13.75
CA PHE A 255 -6.12 2.59 14.79
C PHE A 255 -6.93 2.64 16.08
N ASN A 256 -7.42 1.47 16.50
CA ASN A 256 -8.10 1.23 17.78
C ASN A 256 -7.34 0.28 18.71
N ASP A 257 -6.22 -0.26 18.23
CA ASP A 257 -5.22 -1.03 18.93
C ASP A 257 -3.84 -0.38 18.75
N ALA A 258 -2.82 -0.91 19.41
CA ALA A 258 -1.44 -0.44 19.27
C ALA A 258 -0.96 -0.53 17.80
N GLY A 259 -0.38 0.56 17.29
CA GLY A 259 0.08 0.60 15.91
C GLY A 259 0.71 1.93 15.50
N SER A 260 1.51 1.89 14.44
CA SER A 260 2.16 3.04 13.85
C SER A 260 2.14 2.95 12.32
N LEU A 261 2.05 4.11 11.65
CA LEU A 261 2.29 4.23 10.22
C LEU A 261 3.38 5.28 9.97
N SER A 262 4.47 4.87 9.33
CA SER A 262 5.49 5.78 8.81
C SER A 262 5.36 5.91 7.30
N ILE A 263 5.17 7.12 6.80
CA ILE A 263 5.17 7.46 5.38
C ILE A 263 6.38 8.34 5.11
N SER A 264 7.26 7.91 4.21
CA SER A 264 8.49 8.65 3.92
C SER A 264 8.83 8.74 2.44
N ASN A 265 9.53 9.81 2.05
CA ASN A 265 10.09 9.99 0.71
C ASN A 265 9.06 9.81 -0.43
N SER A 266 7.78 10.07 -0.17
CA SER A 266 6.65 9.72 -1.05
C SER A 266 6.06 10.95 -1.72
N GLN A 267 5.48 10.76 -2.91
CA GLN A 267 4.92 11.82 -3.73
C GLN A 267 3.45 11.53 -4.06
N PHE A 268 2.59 12.51 -3.85
CA PHE A 268 1.15 12.43 -4.13
C PHE A 268 0.75 13.63 -4.98
N GLU A 269 0.40 13.40 -6.25
CA GLU A 269 0.15 14.47 -7.22
C GLU A 269 -1.24 14.35 -7.85
N ASN A 270 -1.97 15.45 -7.96
CA ASN A 270 -3.26 15.50 -8.65
C ASN A 270 -4.25 14.41 -8.16
N ILE A 271 -4.49 14.40 -6.85
CA ILE A 271 -5.38 13.45 -6.19
C ILE A 271 -6.63 14.19 -5.72
N THR A 272 -7.80 13.78 -6.21
CA THR A 272 -9.07 14.36 -5.81
C THR A 272 -9.92 13.30 -5.11
N LYS A 273 -10.17 13.49 -3.82
CA LYS A 273 -11.25 12.78 -3.14
C LYS A 273 -12.59 13.42 -3.53
N ILE A 274 -13.33 12.73 -4.40
CA ILE A 274 -14.68 13.08 -4.86
C ILE A 274 -15.74 12.61 -3.85
N GLY A 275 -16.88 13.27 -3.73
CA GLY A 275 -17.89 12.99 -2.70
C GLY A 275 -17.84 13.92 -1.48
N SER A 276 -18.82 13.85 -0.58
CA SER A 276 -19.01 14.83 0.51
C SER A 276 -18.98 14.24 1.92
N TYR A 277 -18.77 12.94 2.07
CA TYR A 277 -18.86 12.25 3.37
C TYR A 277 -17.50 11.85 3.96
N VAL A 278 -16.58 11.39 3.12
CA VAL A 278 -15.24 10.98 3.54
C VAL A 278 -14.34 12.21 3.63
N VAL A 279 -13.68 12.41 4.78
CA VAL A 279 -12.71 13.48 5.00
C VAL A 279 -11.29 13.05 4.59
N GLY A 280 -10.41 14.02 4.39
CA GLY A 280 -9.06 13.83 3.88
C GLY A 280 -9.03 13.70 2.36
N GLY A 281 -8.04 14.26 1.68
CA GLY A 281 -7.83 13.98 0.25
C GLY A 281 -7.10 12.67 0.06
N VAL A 282 -5.80 12.69 0.35
CA VAL A 282 -4.92 11.52 0.20
C VAL A 282 -4.97 10.62 1.41
N ILE A 283 -4.89 11.20 2.61
CA ILE A 283 -4.79 10.49 3.88
C ILE A 283 -5.95 10.88 4.78
N ASN A 284 -6.60 9.87 5.36
CA ASN A 284 -7.49 10.02 6.51
C ASN A 284 -6.98 9.13 7.64
N ALA A 285 -6.60 9.74 8.75
CA ALA A 285 -6.06 9.03 9.89
C ALA A 285 -6.85 9.28 11.17
N LEU A 286 -7.26 8.20 11.83
CA LEU A 286 -7.94 8.21 13.12
C LEU A 286 -7.12 7.38 14.12
N LEU A 287 -6.61 8.04 15.16
CA LEU A 287 -5.75 7.45 16.19
C LEU A 287 -6.48 7.44 17.54
N THR A 288 -6.90 6.26 18.00
CA THR A 288 -7.77 6.12 19.20
C THR A 288 -7.11 5.33 20.34
N TYR A 289 -5.91 4.81 20.12
CA TYR A 289 -5.12 4.06 21.10
C TYR A 289 -3.86 4.82 21.55
N ALA A 290 -3.42 4.59 22.79
CA ALA A 290 -2.37 5.36 23.45
C ALA A 290 -1.01 5.33 22.73
N SER A 291 -0.64 4.19 22.17
CA SER A 291 0.63 4.05 21.43
C SER A 291 0.53 4.41 19.95
N ASN A 292 -0.60 4.98 19.49
CA ASN A 292 -0.78 5.26 18.08
C ASN A 292 0.12 6.37 17.57
N ARG A 293 0.74 6.13 16.40
CA ARG A 293 1.59 7.12 15.74
C ARG A 293 1.35 7.19 14.24
N LEU A 294 1.33 8.41 13.72
CA LEU A 294 1.43 8.70 12.29
C LEU A 294 2.62 9.64 12.07
N ASP A 295 3.63 9.14 11.35
CA ASP A 295 4.81 9.92 11.01
C ASP A 295 4.88 10.11 9.48
N ILE A 296 4.90 11.35 9.01
CA ILE A 296 5.01 11.70 7.59
C ILE A 296 6.29 12.54 7.40
N THR A 297 7.25 12.03 6.63
CA THR A 297 8.59 12.63 6.53
C THR A 297 9.10 12.70 5.10
N ASN A 298 9.65 13.84 4.67
CA ASN A 298 10.18 14.01 3.31
C ASN A 298 9.13 13.69 2.22
N CYS A 299 7.86 14.00 2.45
CA CYS A 299 6.79 13.77 1.49
C CYS A 299 6.42 15.06 0.76
N GLN A 300 5.82 14.94 -0.42
CA GLN A 300 5.17 16.07 -1.08
C GLN A 300 3.77 15.70 -1.57
N PHE A 301 2.83 16.60 -1.30
CA PHE A 301 1.44 16.55 -1.71
C PHE A 301 1.18 17.75 -2.60
N THR A 302 0.95 17.52 -3.88
CA THR A 302 0.74 18.56 -4.89
C THR A 302 -0.65 18.41 -5.46
N THR A 303 -1.41 19.51 -5.55
CA THR A 303 -2.75 19.58 -6.15
C THR A 303 -3.74 18.54 -5.59
N CYS A 304 -3.61 18.20 -4.31
CA CYS A 304 -4.48 17.26 -3.61
C CYS A 304 -5.77 17.94 -3.09
N LYS A 305 -6.93 17.31 -3.28
CA LYS A 305 -8.23 17.90 -2.97
C LYS A 305 -9.13 16.99 -2.16
N ALA A 306 -9.81 17.55 -1.16
CA ALA A 306 -10.92 16.92 -0.44
C ALA A 306 -12.20 17.71 -0.71
N GLN A 307 -12.96 17.33 -1.74
CA GLN A 307 -14.14 18.09 -2.15
C GLN A 307 -15.18 18.15 -1.02
N ASN A 308 -15.67 19.36 -0.72
CA ASN A 308 -16.71 19.64 0.28
C ASN A 308 -16.42 19.10 1.70
N THR A 309 -15.18 18.72 1.98
CA THR A 309 -14.75 18.05 3.22
C THR A 309 -13.42 18.65 3.68
N TRP A 310 -12.76 18.08 4.69
CA TRP A 310 -11.65 18.72 5.40
C TRP A 310 -10.33 18.03 5.08
N GLY A 311 -9.22 18.80 5.10
CA GLY A 311 -7.87 18.27 4.93
C GLY A 311 -7.56 17.88 3.49
N GLY A 312 -7.22 18.85 2.62
CA GLY A 312 -7.14 18.61 1.18
C GLY A 312 -6.08 17.61 0.76
N ALA A 313 -4.98 17.50 1.51
CA ALA A 313 -4.07 16.37 1.43
C ALA A 313 -4.29 15.39 2.58
N VAL A 314 -4.32 15.89 3.81
CA VAL A 314 -4.35 15.06 5.02
C VAL A 314 -5.45 15.55 5.96
N TYR A 315 -6.32 14.63 6.36
CA TYR A 315 -7.13 14.76 7.56
C TYR A 315 -6.57 13.83 8.62
N ALA A 316 -6.39 14.34 9.84
CA ALA A 316 -5.95 13.50 10.94
C ALA A 316 -6.66 13.85 12.25
N GLU A 317 -7.12 12.81 12.96
CA GLU A 317 -7.86 12.91 14.20
C GLU A 317 -7.21 12.10 15.32
N ILE A 318 -6.99 12.77 16.46
CA ILE A 318 -6.50 12.14 17.69
C ILE A 318 -7.63 12.07 18.71
N GLN A 319 -7.97 10.85 19.13
CA GLN A 319 -8.96 10.57 20.17
C GLN A 319 -8.34 9.92 21.43
N ASN A 320 -7.01 9.84 21.50
CA ASN A 320 -6.29 9.36 22.67
C ASN A 320 -5.17 10.30 23.08
N SER A 321 -5.01 10.51 24.39
CA SER A 321 -4.08 11.49 24.97
C SER A 321 -2.62 11.23 24.67
N ASP A 322 -2.23 9.97 24.45
CA ASP A 322 -0.83 9.60 24.24
C ASP A 322 -0.48 9.38 22.75
N ALA A 323 -1.49 9.44 21.88
CA ALA A 323 -1.29 9.29 20.44
C ALA A 323 -0.59 10.52 19.84
N GLN A 324 0.17 10.28 18.77
CA GLN A 324 1.07 11.28 18.20
C GLN A 324 0.95 11.36 16.68
N ILE A 325 1.01 12.57 16.15
CA ILE A 325 1.11 12.86 14.73
C ILE A 325 2.32 13.76 14.52
N THR A 326 3.25 13.33 13.65
CA THR A 326 4.45 14.08 13.30
C THR A 326 4.53 14.28 11.80
N LEU A 327 4.69 15.53 11.35
CA LEU A 327 5.08 15.84 9.98
C LEU A 327 6.45 16.53 10.01
N SER A 328 7.38 16.07 9.16
CA SER A 328 8.69 16.71 8.99
C SER A 328 9.13 16.78 7.54
N HIS A 329 9.84 17.85 7.15
CA HIS A 329 10.36 18.07 5.80
C HIS A 329 9.33 17.83 4.67
N THR A 330 8.06 18.10 4.95
CA THR A 330 6.93 17.72 4.09
C THR A 330 6.30 18.94 3.45
N GLN A 331 6.00 18.86 2.16
CA GLN A 331 5.44 19.95 1.37
C GLN A 331 3.99 19.67 1.01
N LEU A 332 3.11 20.64 1.23
CA LEU A 332 1.72 20.63 0.80
C LEU A 332 1.50 21.84 -0.11
N ILE A 333 1.30 21.60 -1.40
CA ILE A 333 1.34 22.61 -2.45
C ILE A 333 0.03 22.57 -3.23
N GLN A 334 -0.67 23.71 -3.34
CA GLN A 334 -1.90 23.85 -4.12
C GLN A 334 -3.01 22.86 -3.70
N CYS A 335 -3.02 22.47 -2.43
CA CYS A 335 -4.05 21.58 -1.89
C CYS A 335 -5.34 22.36 -1.57
N GLU A 336 -6.50 21.71 -1.74
CA GLU A 336 -7.80 22.36 -1.56
C GLU A 336 -8.77 21.52 -0.72
N ALA A 337 -9.48 22.15 0.21
CA ALA A 337 -10.54 21.55 1.00
C ALA A 337 -11.54 22.60 1.45
N GLN A 338 -12.67 22.20 2.04
CA GLN A 338 -13.57 23.14 2.73
C GLN A 338 -12.85 23.81 3.91
N LYS A 339 -12.13 23.03 4.72
CA LYS A 339 -11.32 23.50 5.86
C LYS A 339 -9.95 22.82 5.81
N GLY A 340 -8.88 23.56 6.14
CA GLY A 340 -7.53 22.99 6.12
C GLY A 340 -7.13 22.59 4.72
N GLY A 341 -6.91 23.55 3.84
CA GLY A 341 -6.69 23.29 2.41
C GLY A 341 -5.57 22.28 2.17
N GLY A 342 -4.48 22.32 2.95
CA GLY A 342 -3.49 21.25 3.01
C GLY A 342 -3.82 20.21 4.08
N LEU A 343 -3.88 20.66 5.34
CA LEU A 343 -3.99 19.81 6.51
C LEU A 343 -5.17 20.23 7.40
N HIS A 344 -6.00 19.26 7.78
CA HIS A 344 -6.95 19.43 8.88
C HIS A 344 -6.59 18.49 10.03
N ILE A 345 -6.48 19.06 11.22
CA ILE A 345 -6.22 18.35 12.47
C ILE A 345 -7.44 18.49 13.37
N LYS A 346 -7.90 17.37 13.91
CA LYS A 346 -8.89 17.33 14.99
C LYS A 346 -8.31 16.62 16.20
N SER A 347 -8.19 17.31 17.32
CA SER A 347 -7.77 16.70 18.57
C SER A 347 -8.91 16.76 19.57
N SER A 348 -9.50 15.61 19.88
CA SER A 348 -10.56 15.48 20.90
C SER A 348 -10.01 15.19 22.30
N THR A 349 -8.68 15.16 22.45
CA THR A 349 -7.98 14.83 23.70
C THR A 349 -6.63 15.56 23.79
N THR A 350 -5.78 15.21 24.75
CA THR A 350 -4.44 15.83 24.92
C THR A 350 -3.33 15.26 24.05
N GLY A 351 -3.68 14.61 22.93
CA GLY A 351 -2.71 14.08 21.98
C GLY A 351 -1.70 15.11 21.49
N GLN A 352 -0.63 14.61 20.88
CA GLN A 352 0.46 15.44 20.39
C GLN A 352 0.43 15.56 18.86
N VAL A 353 0.53 16.79 18.37
CA VAL A 353 0.71 17.11 16.95
C VAL A 353 1.95 17.97 16.81
N VAL A 354 2.91 17.50 16.02
CA VAL A 354 4.18 18.18 15.76
C VAL A 354 4.36 18.38 14.26
N LEU A 355 4.46 19.63 13.84
CA LEU A 355 4.92 20.04 12.52
C LEU A 355 6.30 20.66 12.69
N ASP A 356 7.34 19.98 12.22
CA ASP A 356 8.73 20.36 12.49
C ASP A 356 9.60 20.27 11.23
N ASN A 357 10.83 20.78 11.32
CA ASN A 357 11.91 20.60 10.37
C ASN A 357 11.54 20.90 8.90
N SER A 358 11.31 22.17 8.56
CA SER A 358 11.15 22.63 7.17
C SER A 358 9.92 22.07 6.44
N CYS A 359 8.80 21.86 7.14
CA CYS A 359 7.52 21.68 6.45
C CYS A 359 7.11 22.96 5.71
N GLU A 360 6.44 22.81 4.57
CA GLU A 360 5.97 23.94 3.75
C GLU A 360 4.51 23.76 3.32
N PHE A 361 3.71 24.79 3.53
CA PHE A 361 2.34 24.89 3.04
C PHE A 361 2.29 26.05 2.05
N LYS A 362 2.07 25.76 0.77
CA LYS A 362 2.15 26.76 -0.30
C LYS A 362 0.88 26.75 -1.13
N GLN A 363 0.26 27.93 -1.28
CA GLN A 363 -0.89 28.12 -2.19
C GLN A 363 -2.08 27.19 -1.88
N CYS A 364 -2.23 26.75 -0.64
CA CYS A 364 -3.35 25.92 -0.22
C CYS A 364 -4.62 26.78 -0.03
N ILE A 365 -5.79 26.21 -0.30
CA ILE A 365 -7.05 26.95 -0.29
C ILE A 365 -8.11 26.23 0.57
N ALA A 366 -8.65 26.96 1.55
CA ALA A 366 -9.91 26.64 2.20
C ALA A 366 -11.05 27.30 1.39
N THR A 367 -11.81 26.49 0.66
CA THR A 367 -12.73 26.96 -0.39
C THR A 367 -14.02 27.58 0.15
N SER A 368 -14.42 27.21 1.36
CA SER A 368 -15.67 27.66 1.99
C SER A 368 -15.63 27.45 3.51
N GLY A 369 -14.47 27.70 4.10
CA GLY A 369 -14.18 27.44 5.51
C GLY A 369 -12.94 28.19 5.98
N ASN A 370 -12.22 27.63 6.95
CA ASN A 370 -11.10 28.30 7.61
C ASN A 370 -9.80 27.53 7.41
N GLY A 371 -8.67 28.21 7.58
CA GLY A 371 -7.36 27.59 7.56
C GLY A 371 -6.94 27.19 6.15
N GLY A 372 -6.50 28.16 5.33
CA GLY A 372 -6.15 27.89 3.94
C GLY A 372 -5.03 26.86 3.80
N GLY A 373 -3.98 26.95 4.61
CA GLY A 373 -2.97 25.90 4.77
C GLY A 373 -3.41 24.84 5.77
N ILE A 374 -3.63 25.27 7.01
CA ILE A 374 -3.88 24.40 8.16
C ILE A 374 -5.14 24.84 8.90
N CYS A 375 -6.01 23.90 9.24
CA CYS A 375 -7.09 24.10 10.18
C CYS A 375 -6.94 23.11 11.33
N ALA A 376 -6.88 23.59 12.56
CA ALA A 376 -6.76 22.77 13.76
C ALA A 376 -7.93 23.02 14.70
N ASP A 377 -8.72 21.98 14.96
CA ASP A 377 -9.79 21.98 15.96
C ASP A 377 -9.28 21.21 17.19
N LEU A 378 -9.03 21.94 18.29
CA LEU A 378 -8.40 21.43 19.50
C LEU A 378 -9.39 21.44 20.67
N GLU A 379 -9.43 20.35 21.45
CA GLU A 379 -10.26 20.23 22.64
C GLU A 379 -9.41 20.27 23.91
N TYR A 380 -9.61 21.32 24.71
CA TYR A 380 -8.90 21.56 25.98
C TYR A 380 -9.85 21.43 27.16
N SER A 381 -9.40 20.77 28.22
CA SER A 381 -10.07 20.77 29.51
C SER A 381 -9.30 21.61 30.52
N THR A 382 -9.86 21.80 31.71
CA THR A 382 -9.22 22.58 32.78
C THR A 382 -7.93 21.95 33.32
N THR A 383 -7.70 20.66 33.08
CA THR A 383 -6.55 19.91 33.59
C THR A 383 -5.65 19.35 32.50
N GLN A 384 -6.03 19.48 31.23
CA GLN A 384 -5.48 18.68 30.15
C GLN A 384 -5.60 19.45 28.80
N GLN A 385 -4.49 19.63 28.08
CA GLN A 385 -4.45 20.35 26.80
C GLN A 385 -3.65 19.56 25.75
N SER A 386 -4.10 19.56 24.49
CA SER A 386 -3.33 18.98 23.38
C SER A 386 -2.04 19.73 23.16
N LEU A 387 -0.97 19.01 22.85
CA LEU A 387 0.31 19.60 22.50
C LEU A 387 0.34 19.83 20.99
N PHE A 388 0.24 21.08 20.55
CA PHE A 388 0.27 21.48 19.14
C PHE A 388 1.50 22.35 18.89
N LEU A 389 2.50 21.78 18.22
CA LEU A 389 3.80 22.41 17.98
C LEU A 389 3.99 22.64 16.48
N ILE A 390 4.25 23.89 16.10
CA ILE A 390 4.70 24.29 14.76
C ILE A 390 6.05 24.95 14.88
N LYS A 391 7.10 24.28 14.39
CA LYS A 391 8.49 24.71 14.46
C LYS A 391 9.11 24.79 13.07
N ASP A 392 9.67 25.95 12.75
CA ASP A 392 10.38 26.20 11.48
C ASP A 392 9.57 25.80 10.22
N VAL A 393 8.26 26.01 10.26
CA VAL A 393 7.33 25.75 9.13
C VAL A 393 7.14 27.02 8.30
N LEU A 394 7.13 26.88 6.98
CA LEU A 394 6.77 27.96 6.05
C LEU A 394 5.30 27.83 5.62
N ILE A 395 4.53 28.91 5.73
CA ILE A 395 3.15 28.98 5.25
C ILE A 395 3.01 30.20 4.35
N GLN A 396 2.83 29.94 3.06
CA GLN A 396 2.96 30.96 2.03
C GLN A 396 1.81 30.93 1.03
N ASP A 397 1.27 32.10 0.72
CA ASP A 397 0.27 32.34 -0.33
C ASP A 397 -1.01 31.50 -0.18
N CYS A 398 -1.31 31.03 1.04
CA CYS A 398 -2.51 30.25 1.35
C CYS A 398 -3.74 31.15 1.54
N GLN A 399 -4.93 30.63 1.23
CA GLN A 399 -6.16 31.42 1.16
C GLN A 399 -7.33 30.79 1.91
N ALA A 400 -8.09 31.59 2.67
CA ALA A 400 -9.36 31.17 3.26
C ALA A 400 -10.52 32.00 2.68
N LEU A 401 -11.46 31.32 2.02
CA LEU A 401 -12.59 31.92 1.30
C LEU A 401 -13.91 31.78 2.07
N LEU A 402 -14.84 32.71 1.80
CA LEU A 402 -16.18 32.69 2.40
C LEU A 402 -17.03 31.54 1.88
N SER A 403 -17.84 30.95 2.77
CA SER A 403 -19.00 30.15 2.40
C SER A 403 -20.19 31.06 2.09
N SER A 404 -20.94 30.74 1.04
CA SER A 404 -22.23 31.39 0.74
C SER A 404 -23.34 30.99 1.73
N TYR A 405 -23.17 29.88 2.46
CA TYR A 405 -24.16 29.36 3.40
C TYR A 405 -23.89 29.80 4.85
N GLU A 406 -22.62 29.89 5.23
CA GLU A 406 -22.17 30.24 6.59
C GLU A 406 -21.16 31.41 6.55
N PRO A 407 -21.54 32.59 6.01
CA PRO A 407 -20.58 33.66 5.74
C PRO A 407 -19.96 34.26 7.01
N ILE A 408 -20.64 34.15 8.15
CA ILE A 408 -20.18 34.75 9.42
C ILE A 408 -19.10 33.92 10.14
N SER A 409 -18.96 32.63 9.82
CA SER A 409 -18.07 31.70 10.55
C SER A 409 -16.95 31.11 9.67
N THR A 410 -16.83 31.59 8.43
CA THR A 410 -15.89 31.09 7.41
C THR A 410 -15.00 32.21 6.88
N GLY A 411 -13.96 31.86 6.12
CA GLY A 411 -13.03 32.84 5.52
C GLY A 411 -11.98 33.38 6.49
N PHE A 412 -11.72 32.70 7.60
CA PHE A 412 -10.72 33.09 8.60
C PHE A 412 -9.43 32.27 8.47
N GLY A 413 -8.28 32.88 8.77
CA GLY A 413 -7.01 32.15 8.88
C GLY A 413 -6.46 31.70 7.54
N GLY A 414 -6.01 32.62 6.69
CA GLY A 414 -5.56 32.30 5.33
C GLY A 414 -4.40 31.30 5.31
N GLY A 415 -3.45 31.44 6.24
CA GLY A 415 -2.44 30.42 6.51
C GLY A 415 -2.97 29.33 7.45
N ILE A 416 -3.26 29.72 8.69
CA ILE A 416 -3.70 28.83 9.76
C ILE A 416 -4.96 29.36 10.44
N PHE A 417 -5.89 28.45 10.72
CA PHE A 417 -6.96 28.63 11.69
C PHE A 417 -6.79 27.64 12.85
N ILE A 418 -6.84 28.13 14.09
CA ILE A 418 -6.88 27.28 15.30
C ILE A 418 -8.15 27.61 16.07
N GLY A 419 -9.04 26.63 16.20
CA GLY A 419 -10.20 26.72 17.08
C GLY A 419 -9.95 25.91 18.35
N VAL A 420 -10.08 26.53 19.51
CA VAL A 420 -9.93 25.85 20.80
C VAL A 420 -11.29 25.76 21.50
N ARG A 421 -11.76 24.53 21.72
CA ARG A 421 -12.90 24.29 22.60
C ARG A 421 -12.40 24.08 24.01
N GLY A 422 -12.64 25.04 24.90
CA GLY A 422 -12.26 24.97 26.32
C GLY A 422 -11.51 26.21 26.79
N THR A 423 -10.70 26.07 27.84
CA THR A 423 -9.89 27.16 28.39
C THR A 423 -8.41 26.83 28.23
N TYR A 424 -7.68 27.68 27.51
CA TYR A 424 -6.23 27.59 27.39
C TYR A 424 -5.56 27.96 28.73
N ASN A 425 -4.69 27.10 29.24
CA ASN A 425 -3.82 27.44 30.38
C ASN A 425 -2.41 27.69 29.86
N SER A 426 -1.98 28.94 29.92
CA SER A 426 -0.68 29.42 29.39
C SER A 426 0.54 28.82 30.08
N SER A 427 0.41 28.22 31.27
CA SER A 427 1.53 27.58 31.97
C SER A 427 1.98 26.28 31.32
N THR A 428 1.15 25.66 30.46
CA THR A 428 1.48 24.39 29.81
C THR A 428 2.34 24.55 28.56
N GLN A 429 2.37 25.75 27.97
CA GLN A 429 3.01 26.01 26.67
C GLN A 429 2.56 25.00 25.60
N SER A 430 1.31 24.53 25.70
CA SER A 430 0.80 23.46 24.84
C SER A 430 0.53 23.89 23.41
N LEU A 431 0.50 25.20 23.15
CA LEU A 431 0.51 25.79 21.81
C LEU A 431 1.84 26.54 21.60
N ASP A 432 2.70 26.02 20.74
CA ASP A 432 3.99 26.65 20.38
C ASP A 432 4.06 26.83 18.86
N LEU A 433 4.14 28.08 18.43
CA LEU A 433 4.21 28.47 17.01
C LEU A 433 5.54 29.17 16.69
N LYS A 434 6.56 29.01 17.53
CA LYS A 434 7.83 29.70 17.41
C LYS A 434 8.61 29.24 16.16
N GLY A 435 9.21 30.20 15.45
CA GLY A 435 10.06 29.92 14.28
C GLY A 435 9.29 29.78 12.96
N MET A 436 7.95 29.73 13.01
CA MET A 436 7.12 29.74 11.81
C MET A 436 7.33 31.00 10.96
N LYS A 437 7.33 30.83 9.64
CA LYS A 437 7.40 31.90 8.65
C LYS A 437 6.08 31.97 7.88
N ILE A 438 5.50 33.16 7.83
CA ILE A 438 4.23 33.43 7.15
C ILE A 438 4.40 34.51 6.08
N GLN A 439 3.93 34.28 4.87
CA GLN A 439 4.08 35.23 3.76
C GLN A 439 2.89 35.17 2.79
N GLY A 440 2.37 36.32 2.35
CA GLY A 440 1.41 36.39 1.24
C GLY A 440 0.06 35.72 1.44
N ASN A 441 -0.24 35.20 2.63
CA ASN A 441 -1.52 34.55 2.93
C ASN A 441 -2.68 35.56 2.97
N SER A 442 -3.89 35.14 2.60
CA SER A 442 -5.08 35.98 2.58
C SER A 442 -6.32 35.30 3.17
N ALA A 443 -7.12 36.05 3.92
CA ALA A 443 -8.40 35.59 4.46
C ALA A 443 -9.46 36.65 4.14
N ILE A 444 -10.69 36.23 3.83
CA ILE A 444 -11.77 37.19 3.53
C ILE A 444 -12.33 37.83 4.82
N SER A 445 -12.46 37.05 5.89
CA SER A 445 -13.12 37.48 7.13
C SER A 445 -12.15 37.98 8.20
N GLY A 446 -10.87 37.59 8.14
CA GLY A 446 -9.84 38.06 9.06
C GLY A 446 -8.77 37.03 9.36
N GLY A 447 -7.65 37.49 9.95
CA GLY A 447 -6.51 36.62 10.23
C GLY A 447 -5.80 36.17 8.96
N GLN A 448 -5.25 37.12 8.18
CA GLN A 448 -4.63 36.84 6.88
C GLN A 448 -3.68 35.65 6.90
N SER A 449 -2.85 35.55 7.95
CA SER A 449 -1.95 34.42 8.15
C SER A 449 -2.36 33.50 9.31
N LEU A 450 -2.83 34.05 10.43
CA LEU A 450 -3.18 33.27 11.61
C LEU A 450 -4.36 33.92 12.34
N ILE A 451 -5.26 33.08 12.85
CA ILE A 451 -6.27 33.44 13.84
C ILE A 451 -6.48 32.28 14.82
N THR A 452 -6.68 32.64 16.07
CA THR A 452 -7.02 31.74 17.18
C THR A 452 -8.38 32.16 17.72
N ASN A 453 -9.35 31.24 17.80
CA ASN A 453 -10.68 31.49 18.36
C ASN A 453 -10.92 30.64 19.60
#